data_AF-A0A4S1FT90-F1
#
_entry.id   AF-A0A4S1FT90-F1
#
_cell.length_a   1.000
_cell.length_b   1.000
_cell.length_c   1.000
_cell.angle_alpha   90.00
_cell.angle_beta   90.00
_cell.angle_gamma   90.00
#
_symmetry.space_group_name_H-M   'P 1'
#
loop_
_entity.id
_entity.type
_entity.pdbx_description
1 polymer ?
#
loop_
_entity_poly.entity_id
_entity_poly.type
_entity_poly.pdbx_seq_one_letter_code
_entity_poly.pdbx_strand_id
1 'polypeptide(L)' 'MTKRRSSLGFLGMFGRSGDLRQLDEALRKADLHPALVPEAVKLTIVNLMNDHWPDEPSADAYTSVAQLCGYCVAGPQV' A
#
# COMPACT_ATOMS: atom_id res chain seq x y z
N MET A 1 23.20 -0.55 12.28
CA MET A 1 21.75 -0.77 12.54
C MET A 1 21.18 -1.52 11.35
N THR A 2 21.06 -2.84 11.45
CA THR A 2 20.70 -3.71 10.32
C THR A 2 19.19 -3.66 10.12
N LYS A 3 18.74 -2.93 9.09
CA LYS A 3 17.34 -2.91 8.63
C LYS A 3 16.91 -4.37 8.42
N ARG A 4 15.92 -4.84 9.19
CA ARG A 4 15.29 -6.16 8.99
C ARG A 4 14.90 -6.24 7.52
N ARG A 5 15.62 -7.03 6.73
CA ARG A 5 15.15 -7.42 5.40
C ARG A 5 14.03 -8.40 5.69
N SER A 6 12.81 -7.88 5.78
CA SER A 6 11.60 -8.69 5.90
C SER A 6 11.68 -9.78 4.85
N SER A 7 11.81 -11.01 5.35
CA SER A 7 12.14 -12.20 4.60
C SER A 7 11.20 -12.36 3.41
N LEU A 8 11.76 -12.19 2.22
CA LEU A 8 11.22 -12.77 0.99
C LEU A 8 10.88 -14.23 1.26
N GLY A 9 9.71 -14.69 0.82
CA GLY A 9 9.51 -16.12 0.65
C GLY A 9 8.07 -16.55 0.63
N PHE A 10 7.52 -16.89 1.79
CA PHE A 10 6.32 -17.75 1.82
C PHE A 10 5.39 -17.53 3.03
N LEU A 11 5.87 -17.05 4.17
CA LEU A 11 5.01 -16.84 5.35
C LEU A 11 4.22 -15.52 5.33
N GLY A 12 4.62 -14.54 4.50
CA GLY A 12 3.96 -13.23 4.39
C GLY A 12 2.79 -13.17 3.41
N MET A 13 2.48 -14.24 2.67
CA MET A 13 1.49 -14.17 1.58
C MET A 13 0.04 -14.02 2.09
N PHE A 14 -0.27 -14.62 3.26
CA PHE A 14 -1.59 -14.50 3.88
C PHE A 14 -1.85 -13.08 4.44
N GLY A 15 -0.83 -12.41 4.99
CA GLY A 15 -0.90 -11.00 5.40
C GLY A 15 -0.95 -10.03 4.22
N ARG A 16 -0.15 -10.29 3.17
CA ARG A 16 -0.16 -9.47 1.94
C ARG A 16 -1.53 -9.42 1.27
N SER A 17 -2.30 -10.50 1.29
CA SER A 17 -3.67 -10.48 0.75
C SER A 17 -4.60 -9.56 1.54
N GLY A 18 -4.45 -9.52 2.88
CA GLY A 18 -5.15 -8.57 3.75
C GLY A 18 -4.74 -7.13 3.47
N ASP A 19 -3.44 -6.86 3.46
CA ASP A 19 -2.90 -5.52 3.20
C ASP A 19 -3.29 -4.98 1.82
N LEU A 20 -3.26 -5.83 0.79
CA LEU A 20 -3.68 -5.46 -0.56
C LEU A 20 -5.17 -5.16 -0.62
N ARG A 21 -6.00 -5.91 0.12
CA ARG A 21 -7.44 -5.62 0.21
C ARG A 21 -7.71 -4.31 0.94
N GLN A 22 -7.01 -4.04 2.04
CA GLN A 22 -7.11 -2.77 2.76
C GLN A 22 -6.67 -1.59 1.88
N LEU A 23 -5.57 -1.76 1.14
CA LEU A 23 -5.10 -0.78 0.17
C LEU A 23 -6.10 -0.57 -0.96
N ASP A 24 -6.64 -1.63 -1.56
CA ASP A 24 -7.64 -1.53 -2.63
C ASP A 24 -8.92 -0.83 -2.16
N GLU A 25 -9.37 -1.08 -0.92
CA GLU A 25 -10.50 -0.36 -0.33
C GLU A 25 -10.20 1.12 -0.12
N ALA A 26 -9.01 1.45 0.40
CA ALA A 26 -8.58 2.82 0.59
C ALA A 26 -8.43 3.58 -0.74
N LEU A 27 -7.89 2.93 -1.78
CA LEU A 27 -7.79 3.49 -3.13
C LEU A 27 -9.17 3.85 -3.68
N ARG A 28 -10.16 2.96 -3.56
CA ARG A 28 -11.54 3.27 -3.96
C ARG A 28 -12.12 4.47 -3.21
N LYS A 29 -11.87 4.58 -1.90
CA LYS A 29 -12.32 5.71 -1.09
C LYS A 29 -11.63 7.03 -1.45
N ALA A 30 -10.45 6.96 -2.07
CA ALA A 30 -9.69 8.10 -2.58
C ALA A 30 -10.00 8.41 -4.06
N ASP A 31 -11.14 7.96 -4.58
CA ASP A 31 -11.57 8.13 -5.97
C ASP A 31 -10.61 7.53 -7.03
N LEU A 32 -9.73 6.61 -6.62
CA LEU A 32 -8.80 5.91 -7.49
C LEU A 32 -9.20 4.44 -7.64
N HIS A 33 -9.70 4.06 -8.82
CA HIS A 33 -10.09 2.68 -9.06
C HIS A 33 -8.86 1.74 -8.98
N PRO A 34 -8.85 0.69 -8.14
CA PRO A 34 -7.66 -0.14 -7.90
C PRO A 34 -7.07 -0.79 -9.14
N ALA A 35 -7.89 -1.06 -10.17
CA ALA A 35 -7.41 -1.62 -11.44
C ALA A 35 -6.57 -0.63 -12.28
N LEU A 36 -6.61 0.67 -11.96
CA LEU A 36 -5.75 1.68 -12.57
C LEU A 36 -4.34 1.67 -11.96
N VAL A 37 -4.17 1.03 -10.80
CA VAL A 37 -2.89 0.90 -10.11
C VAL A 37 -2.29 -0.47 -10.43
N PRO A 38 -1.14 -0.55 -11.11
CA PRO A 38 -0.51 -1.84 -11.39
C PRO A 38 -0.24 -2.63 -10.11
N GLU A 39 -0.43 -3.95 -10.14
CA GLU A 39 -0.19 -4.84 -8.98
C GLU A 39 1.20 -4.66 -8.38
N ALA A 40 2.23 -4.50 -9.21
CA ALA A 40 3.60 -4.25 -8.76
C ALA A 40 3.72 -2.97 -7.90
N VAL A 41 2.95 -1.93 -8.23
CA VAL A 41 2.90 -0.68 -7.45
C VAL A 41 2.23 -0.93 -6.10
N LYS A 42 1.10 -1.63 -6.08
CA LYS A 42 0.40 -1.98 -4.82
C LYS A 42 1.26 -2.82 -3.88
N LEU A 43 1.95 -3.82 -4.43
CA LEU A 43 2.90 -4.64 -3.68
C LEU A 43 4.07 -3.81 -3.13
N THR A 44 4.55 -2.82 -3.89
CA THR A 44 5.62 -1.92 -3.46
C THR A 44 5.14 -1.01 -2.33
N ILE A 45 3.95 -0.44 -2.44
CA ILE A 45 3.32 0.38 -1.41
C ILE A 45 3.20 -0.40 -0.10
N VAL A 46 2.62 -1.60 -0.14
CA VAL A 46 2.47 -2.46 1.05
C VAL A 46 3.83 -2.82 1.65
N ASN A 47 4.84 -3.13 0.82
CA ASN A 47 6.20 -3.38 1.31
C ASN A 47 6.79 -2.17 2.03
N LEU A 48 6.59 -0.96 1.50
CA LEU A 48 7.05 0.28 2.11
C LEU A 48 6.32 0.58 3.43
N MET A 49 5.02 0.30 3.50
CA MET A 49 4.24 0.43 4.73
C MET A 49 4.74 -0.53 5.80
N ASN A 50 4.94 -1.81 5.46
CA ASN A 50 5.45 -2.83 6.37
C ASN A 50 6.92 -2.57 6.79
N ASP A 51 7.70 -1.86 5.97
CA ASP A 51 9.05 -1.41 6.34
C ASP A 51 9.02 -0.22 7.33
N HIS A 52 7.98 0.61 7.28
CA HIS A 52 7.85 1.81 8.10
C HIS A 52 7.18 1.53 9.45
N TRP A 53 6.12 0.73 9.47
CA TRP A 53 5.42 0.35 10.68
C TRP A 53 5.93 -1.00 11.21
N PRO A 54 6.50 -1.03 12.44
CA PRO A 54 6.96 -2.27 13.05
C PRO A 54 5.81 -3.18 13.51
N ASP A 55 4.63 -2.60 13.73
CA ASP A 55 3.36 -3.27 14.09
C ASP A 55 2.32 -3.08 12.97
N GLU A 56 1.12 -3.66 13.12
CA GLU A 56 0.05 -3.53 12.11
C GLU A 56 -0.30 -2.04 11.86
N PRO A 57 -0.23 -1.55 10.61
CA PRO A 57 -0.56 -0.17 10.30
C PRO A 57 -2.02 0.14 10.63
N SER A 58 -2.27 1.32 11.18
CA SER A 58 -3.64 1.77 11.47
C SER A 58 -4.43 1.94 10.16
N ALA A 59 -5.76 1.81 10.23
CA ALA A 59 -6.64 1.99 9.06
C ALA A 59 -6.48 3.39 8.41
N ASP A 60 -6.15 4.41 9.20
CA ASP A 60 -5.89 5.77 8.72
C ASP A 60 -4.61 5.88 7.87
N ALA A 61 -3.64 4.98 8.08
CA ALA A 61 -2.41 4.94 7.29
C ALA A 61 -2.72 4.56 5.83
N TYR A 62 -3.56 3.54 5.60
CA TYR A 62 -3.99 3.16 4.25
C TYR A 62 -4.73 4.30 3.56
N THR A 63 -5.58 5.03 4.29
CA THR A 63 -6.31 6.20 3.76
C THR A 63 -5.33 7.28 3.29
N SER A 64 -4.34 7.63 4.12
CA SER A 64 -3.34 8.66 3.79
C SER A 64 -2.49 8.26 2.58
N VAL A 65 -2.07 6.99 2.52
CA VAL A 65 -1.29 6.44 1.40
C VAL A 65 -2.11 6.42 0.11
N ALA A 66 -3.39 6.04 0.18
CA ALA A 66 -4.28 6.06 -0.97
C ALA A 66 -4.52 7.46 -1.52
N GLN A 67 -4.72 8.46 -0.66
CA GLN A 67 -4.84 9.86 -1.06
C GLN A 67 -3.58 10.38 -1.75
N LEU A 68 -2.39 10.05 -1.21
CA LEU A 68 -1.12 10.39 -1.84
C LEU A 68 -0.99 9.73 -3.22
N CYS A 69 -1.37 8.45 -3.34
CA CYS A 69 -1.36 7.75 -4.61
C CYS A 69 -2.32 8.40 -5.61
N GLY A 70 -3.55 8.73 -5.18
CA GLY A 70 -4.53 9.48 -5.97
C GLY A 70 -3.99 10.81 -6.48
N TYR A 71 -3.34 11.59 -5.61
CA TYR A 71 -2.68 12.85 -5.99
C TYR A 71 -1.59 12.64 -7.05
N CYS A 72 -0.74 11.63 -6.88
CA CYS A 72 0.32 11.32 -7.84
C CYS A 72 -0.23 10.86 -9.20
N VAL A 73 -1.34 10.13 -9.23
CA VAL A 73 -1.99 9.66 -10.46
C VAL A 73 -2.74 10.78 -11.17
N ALA A 74 -3.43 11.65 -10.42
CA ALA A 74 -4.18 12.78 -10.99
C ALA A 74 -3.26 13.75 -11.76
N GLY A 75 -2.01 13.89 -11.29
CA GLY A 75 -1.04 14.79 -11.90
C GLY A 75 -1.45 16.27 -11.82
N PRO A 76 -0.64 17.20 -12.36
CA PRO A 76 -1.04 18.60 -12.46
C PRO A 76 -2.20 18.73 -13.47
N GLN A 77 -3.26 19.42 -13.05
CA GLN A 77 -4.28 19.93 -13.96
C GLN A 77 -3.63 21.05 -14.79
N VAL A 78 -3.16 20.71 -15.99
CA VAL A 78 -2.61 21.67 -16.96
C VAL A 78 -3.71 22.34 -17.78
#